data_AF-A0A527ZD27-F1
#
_entry.id   AF-A0A527ZD27-F1
#
_cell.length_a   1.000
_cell.length_b   1.000
_cell.length_c   1.000
_cell.angle_alpha   90.00
_cell.angle_beta   90.00
_cell.angle_gamma   90.00
#
_symmetry.space_group_name_H-M   'P 1'
#
loop_
_entity.id
_entity.type
_entity.pdbx_description
1 polymer ?
#
loop_
_entity_poly.entity_id
_entity_poly.type
_entity_poly.pdbx_seq_one_letter_code
_entity_poly.pdbx_strand_id
1 'polypeptide(L)' 'MLDIKWIRDNPKALVEALQKRSWPAAEAQSTVDDLIARDEARREHLTELQTRQERRNA' A
#
# COMPACT_ATOMS: atom_id res chain seq x y z
N MET A 1 5.62 13.17 -1.38
CA MET A 1 4.70 12.00 -1.33
C MET A 1 5.51 10.79 -1.75
N LEU A 2 5.50 9.69 -0.99
CA LEU A 2 6.19 8.45 -1.41
C LEU A 2 5.35 7.75 -2.48
N ASP A 3 6.00 7.10 -3.44
CA ASP A 3 5.32 6.35 -4.50
C ASP A 3 4.81 5.01 -3.93
N ILE A 4 3.48 4.85 -3.88
CA ILE A 4 2.84 3.65 -3.32
C ILE A 4 3.18 2.39 -4.12
N LYS A 5 3.45 2.52 -5.43
CA LYS A 5 3.89 1.40 -6.26
C LYS A 5 5.26 0.93 -5.79
N TRP A 6 6.20 1.86 -5.59
CA TRP A 6 7.53 1.54 -5.12
C TRP A 6 7.51 0.86 -3.74
N ILE A 7 6.64 1.32 -2.83
CA ILE A 7 6.47 0.74 -1.49
C ILE A 7 6.01 -0.72 -1.57
N ARG A 8 5.04 -1.02 -2.43
CA ARG A 8 4.55 -2.39 -2.63
C ARG A 8 5.61 -3.30 -3.24
N ASP A 9 6.40 -2.77 -4.17
CA ASP A 9 7.47 -3.52 -4.83
C ASP A 9 8.67 -3.74 -3.89
N ASN A 10 8.90 -2.83 -2.93
CA ASN A 10 10.07 -2.85 -2.04
C ASN A 10 9.70 -2.57 -0.56
N PRO A 11 8.85 -3.38 0.08
CA PRO A 11 8.37 -3.12 1.45
C PRO A 11 9.49 -3.14 2.48
N LYS A 12 10.45 -4.06 2.32
CA LYS A 12 11.62 -4.19 3.21
C LYS A 12 12.50 -2.95 3.18
N ALA A 13 12.68 -2.32 2.01
CA ALA A 13 13.49 -1.12 1.87
C ALA A 13 12.88 0.07 2.63
N LEU A 14 11.54 0.15 2.70
CA LEU A 14 10.87 1.17 3.51
C LEU A 14 11.06 0.90 5.01
N VAL A 15 10.91 -0.35 5.46
CA VAL A 15 11.14 -0.73 6.86
C VAL A 15 12.57 -0.42 7.30
N GLU A 16 13.57 -0.76 6.49
CA GLU A 16 14.97 -0.42 6.75
C GLU A 16 15.20 1.09 6.78
N ALA A 17 14.56 1.84 5.89
CA ALA A 17 14.65 3.31 5.88
C ALA A 17 14.00 3.94 7.13
N LEU A 18 12.91 3.35 7.63
CA LEU A 18 12.25 3.77 8.87
C LEU A 18 13.12 3.44 10.10
N GLN A 19 13.71 2.24 10.15
CA GLN A 19 14.66 1.87 11.21
C GLN A 19 15.88 2.80 11.24
N LYS A 20 16.42 3.19 10.07
CA LYS A 20 17.49 4.20 9.96
C LYS A 20 17.08 5.59 10.47
N ARG A 21 15.77 5.87 10.52
CA ARG A 21 15.20 7.09 11.11
C ARG A 21 14.87 6.92 12.60
N SER A 22 15.44 5.91 13.25
CA SER A 22 15.24 5.57 14.66
C SER A 22 13.81 5.13 15.01
N TRP A 23 13.05 4.63 14.04
CA TRP A 23 11.76 3.99 14.34
C TRP A 23 11.98 2.59 14.92
N PRO A 24 11.19 2.17 15.92
CA PRO A 24 11.21 0.80 16.41
C PRO A 24 10.90 -0.18 15.26
N ALA A 25 11.69 -1.25 15.15
CA ALA A 25 11.56 -2.22 14.05
C ALA A 25 10.15 -2.81 13.93
N ALA A 26 9.51 -3.13 15.06
CA ALA A 26 8.16 -3.66 15.10
C ALA A 26 7.11 -2.64 14.60
N GLU A 27 7.27 -1.37 14.99
CA GLU A 27 6.35 -0.30 14.58
C GLU A 27 6.53 0.05 13.11
N ALA A 28 7.77 0.09 12.62
CA ALA A 28 8.08 0.27 11.20
C ALA A 28 7.46 -0.84 10.34
N GLN A 29 7.60 -2.10 10.75
CA GLN A 29 7.01 -3.25 10.05
C GLN A 29 5.49 -3.17 10.04
N SER A 30 4.86 -2.97 11.22
CA SER A 30 3.41 -2.84 11.34
C SER A 30 2.85 -1.71 10.48
N THR A 31 3.54 -0.57 10.45
CA THR A 31 3.10 0.59 9.65
C THR A 31 3.14 0.30 8.15
N VAL A 32 4.19 -0.38 7.67
CA VAL A 32 4.32 -0.74 6.26
C VAL A 32 3.28 -1.79 5.86
N ASP A 33 3.05 -2.79 6.72
CA ASP A 33 2.06 -3.83 6.47
C ASP A 33 0.63 -3.24 6.44
N ASP A 34 0.30 -2.36 7.39
CA ASP A 34 -0.98 -1.65 7.43
C ASP A 34 -1.18 -0.77 6.19
N LEU A 35 -0.12 -0.11 5.72
CA LEU A 35 -0.16 0.73 4.52
C LEU A 35 -0.45 -0.10 3.27
N ILE A 36 0.20 -1.26 3.13
CA ILE A 36 0.00 -2.17 2.00
C ILE A 36 -1.41 -2.74 2.03
N ALA A 37 -1.91 -3.17 3.20
CA ALA A 37 -3.27 -3.69 3.34
C ALA A 37 -4.33 -2.66 2.92
N ARG A 38 -4.13 -1.37 3.28
CA ARG A 38 -5.03 -0.29 2.85
C ARG A 38 -4.95 -0.01 1.35
N ASP A 39 -3.77 -0.09 0.74
CA ASP A 39 -3.63 0.06 -0.72
C ASP A 39 -4.34 -1.08 -1.46
N GLU A 40 -4.23 -2.32 -0.98
CA GLU A 40 -4.89 -3.47 -1.58
C GLU A 40 -6.42 -3.33 -1.50
N ALA A 41 -6.96 -3.01 -0.33
CA ALA A 41 -8.40 -2.78 -0.16
C ALA A 41 -8.92 -1.64 -1.07
N ARG A 42 -8.12 -0.58 -1.25
CA ARG A 42 -8.46 0.51 -2.18
C ARG A 42 -8.47 0.02 -3.63
N ARG A 43 -7.50 -0.80 -4.04
CA ARG A 43 -7.42 -1.35 -5.41
C ARG A 43 -8.56 -2.28 -5.72
N GLU A 44 -8.93 -3.16 -4.78
CA GLU A 44 -10.10 -4.03 -4.91
C GLU A 44 -11.36 -3.18 -5.12
N HIS A 45 -11.55 -2.15 -4.28
CA HIS A 45 -12.70 -1.26 -4.38
C HIS A 45 -12.76 -0.51 -5.73
N LEU A 46 -11.62 0.01 -6.21
CA LEU A 46 -11.55 0.68 -7.51
C LEU A 46 -11.83 -0.27 -8.67
N THR A 47 -11.32 -1.51 -8.60
CA THR A 47 -11.54 -2.54 -9.61
C THR A 47 -13.03 -2.90 -9.68
N GLU A 48 -13.69 -3.04 -8.53
CA GLU A 48 -15.12 -3.29 -8.46
C GLU A 48 -15.92 -2.12 -9.05
N LEU A 49 -15.57 -0.88 -8.67
CA LEU A 49 -16.21 0.32 -9.20
C LEU A 49 -16.10 0.38 -10.73
N GLN A 50 -14.91 0.12 -11.26
CA GLN A 50 -14.67 0.10 -12.70
C GLN A 50 -15.49 -0.99 -13.41
N THR A 51 -15.51 -2.21 -12.87
CA THR A 51 -16.29 -3.32 -13.41
C THR A 51 -17.78 -2.98 -13.48
N ARG A 52 -18.33 -2.36 -12.43
CA ARG A 52 -19.74 -1.92 -12.42
C ARG A 52 -20.01 -0.82 -13.44
N GLN A 53 -19.04 0.08 -13.65
CA GLN A 53 -19.16 1.17 -14.61
C GLN A 53 -19.08 0.69 -16.06
N GLU A 54 -18.20 -0.25 -16.36
CA GLU A 54 -18.12 -0.91 -17.68
C GLU A 54 -19.42 -1.64 -18.02
N ARG A 55 -20.01 -2.37 -17.06
CA ARG A 55 -21.33 -3.01 -17.24
C ARG A 55 -22.47 -2.04 -17.51
N ARG A 56 -22.41 -0.82 -16.97
CA ARG A 56 -23.43 0.21 -17.16
C ARG A 56 -23.31 0.91 -18.52
N ASN A 57 -22.08 1.02 -19.02
CA ASN A 57 -21.78 1.76 -20.24
C ASN A 57 -21.78 0.86 -21.51
N ALA A 58 -21.86 -0.46 -21.35
CA ALA A 58 -22.04 -1.45 -22.41
C ALA A 58 -23.53 -1.64 -22.75
#